data_AF-A0A0D8YEK1-F1
#
_entry.id   AF-A0A0D8YEK1-F1
#
_cell.length_a   1.000
_cell.length_b   1.000
_cell.length_c   1.000
_cell.angle_alpha   90.00
_cell.angle_beta   90.00
_cell.angle_gamma   90.00
#
_symmetry.space_group_name_H-M   'P 1'
#
loop_
_entity.id
_entity.type
_entity.pdbx_description
1 polymer ?
#
loop_
_entity_poly.entity_id
_entity_poly.type
_entity_poly.pdbx_seq_one_letter_code
_entity_poly.pdbx_strand_id
1 'polypeptide(L)'
;METGSVKGFCYFIYFSILFQTYLLGDQSNRSLFPQPKLKEVDYRASCACHHELVSSGWVCSVCLSVMCQFMPMCKTCGAIFKVNALPRKAQKRKRKD
;
A
#
# COMPACT_ATOMS: atom_id res chain seq x y z
N MET A 1 10.39 0.22 -8.51
CA MET A 1 9.65 -0.81 -7.75
C MET A 1 10.07 -0.67 -6.31
N GLU A 2 9.15 -0.39 -5.40
CA GLU A 2 9.50 -0.11 -4.01
C GLU A 2 9.14 -1.32 -3.14
N THR A 3 10.09 -1.75 -2.29
CA THR A 3 9.81 -2.74 -1.24
C THR A 3 9.01 -2.06 -0.13
N GLY A 4 7.71 -1.87 -0.35
CA GLY A 4 6.81 -1.24 0.62
C GLY A 4 6.13 -2.28 1.50
N SER A 5 6.01 -1.98 2.80
CA SER A 5 4.94 -2.60 3.58
C SER A 5 3.62 -2.02 3.08
N VAL A 6 2.69 -2.86 2.59
CA VAL A 6 1.35 -2.41 2.11
C VAL A 6 0.64 -1.55 3.16
N LYS A 7 0.94 -1.77 4.45
CA LYS A 7 0.51 -0.92 5.57
C LYS A 7 0.86 0.55 5.38
N GLY A 8 2.11 0.87 5.05
CA GLY A 8 2.56 2.25 4.88
C GLY A 8 1.83 2.95 3.73
N PHE A 9 1.57 2.22 2.65
CA PHE A 9 0.83 2.73 1.51
C PHE A 9 -0.66 2.97 1.83
N CYS A 10 -1.31 2.02 2.52
CA CYS A 10 -2.71 2.19 2.96
C CYS A 10 -2.86 3.33 3.98
N TYR A 11 -1.92 3.49 4.91
CA TYR A 11 -1.93 4.61 5.86
C TYR A 11 -1.77 5.94 5.15
N PHE A 12 -0.90 6.02 4.13
CA PHE A 12 -0.74 7.23 3.33
C PHE A 12 -2.04 7.62 2.64
N ILE A 13 -2.69 6.68 1.93
CA ILE A 13 -3.99 6.93 1.28
C ILE A 13 -5.06 7.34 2.30
N TYR A 14 -5.17 6.61 3.41
CA TYR A 14 -6.16 6.89 4.44
C TYR A 14 -5.95 8.28 5.04
N PHE A 15 -4.71 8.64 5.35
CA PHE A 15 -4.37 9.96 5.90
C PHE A 15 -4.63 11.08 4.90
N SER A 16 -4.30 10.89 3.61
CA SER A 16 -4.61 11.87 2.56
C SER A 16 -6.12 12.11 2.42
N ILE A 17 -6.93 11.04 2.42
CA ILE A 17 -8.40 11.16 2.36
C ILE A 17 -8.94 11.87 3.60
N LEU A 18 -8.48 11.47 4.79
CA LEU A 18 -8.90 12.09 6.05
C LEU A 18 -8.55 13.58 6.06
N PHE A 19 -7.31 13.93 5.69
CA PHE A 19 -6.84 15.31 5.63
C PHE A 19 -7.64 16.15 4.63
N GLN A 20 -7.92 15.62 3.44
CA GLN A 20 -8.75 16.30 2.43
C GLN A 20 -10.17 16.58 2.96
N THR A 21 -10.83 15.57 3.54
CA THR A 21 -12.18 15.74 4.11
C THR A 21 -12.19 16.66 5.34
N TYR A 22 -11.10 16.69 6.10
CA TYR A 22 -10.99 17.48 7.33
C TYR A 22 -10.65 18.94 7.06
N LEU A 23 -9.76 19.24 6.11
CA LEU A 23 -9.35 20.61 5.77
C LEU A 23 -10.25 21.32 4.75
N LEU A 24 -10.84 20.57 3.80
CA LEU A 24 -11.61 21.15 2.68
C LEU A 24 -13.10 20.78 2.72
N GLY A 25 -13.55 20.10 3.79
CA GLY A 25 -14.96 19.77 3.99
C GLY A 25 -15.76 20.99 4.47
N ASP A 26 -16.55 21.56 3.57
CA ASP A 26 -17.51 22.63 3.87
C ASP A 26 -18.46 22.20 5.01
N GLN A 27 -18.62 23.07 6.02
CA GLN A 27 -19.36 22.79 7.26
C GLN A 27 -20.83 22.40 7.00
N SER A 28 -21.37 22.78 5.84
CA SER A 28 -22.71 22.44 5.36
C SER A 28 -22.90 20.97 4.96
N ASN A 29 -21.84 20.25 4.58
CA ASN A 29 -21.92 18.85 4.11
C ASN A 29 -21.59 17.80 5.20
N ARG A 30 -21.25 18.24 6.42
CA ARG A 30 -20.88 17.34 7.54
C ARG A 30 -22.03 16.44 8.02
N SER A 31 -23.28 16.83 7.79
CA SER A 31 -24.48 16.04 8.14
C SER A 31 -24.81 14.97 7.11
N LEU A 32 -24.33 15.10 5.86
CA LEU A 32 -24.56 14.14 4.78
C LEU A 32 -23.58 12.97 4.82
N PHE A 33 -22.39 13.18 5.40
CA PHE A 33 -21.39 12.13 5.58
C PHE A 33 -21.44 11.59 7.01
N PRO A 34 -21.91 10.36 7.23
CA PRO A 34 -21.79 9.72 8.54
C PRO A 34 -20.31 9.65 8.91
N GLN A 35 -19.96 10.15 10.10
CA GLN A 35 -18.59 10.07 10.60
C GLN A 35 -18.11 8.62 10.52
N PRO A 36 -17.01 8.34 9.83
CA PRO A 36 -16.48 6.99 9.75
C PRO A 36 -16.05 6.59 11.17
N LYS A 37 -16.83 5.71 11.80
CA LYS A 37 -16.40 5.02 13.02
C LYS A 37 -15.08 4.32 12.67
N LEU A 38 -14.05 4.48 13.50
CA LEU A 38 -12.80 3.72 13.36
C LEU A 38 -13.12 2.23 13.49
N LYS A 39 -13.48 1.58 12.38
CA LYS A 39 -13.44 0.14 12.25
C LYS A 39 -12.02 -0.24 11.91
N GLU A 40 -11.56 -1.33 12.50
CA GLU A 40 -10.33 -1.99 12.10
C GLU A 40 -10.42 -2.30 10.60
N VAL A 41 -9.65 -1.60 9.79
CA VAL A 41 -9.60 -1.82 8.34
C VAL A 41 -8.55 -2.90 8.08
N ASP A 42 -8.92 -3.97 7.40
CA ASP A 42 -7.97 -4.97 6.92
C ASP A 42 -6.97 -4.32 5.94
N TYR A 43 -5.79 -3.95 6.43
CA TYR A 43 -4.70 -3.35 5.62
C TYR A 43 -3.96 -4.36 4.72
N ARG A 44 -4.60 -5.50 4.42
CA ARG A 44 -4.05 -6.53 3.55
C ARG A 44 -4.45 -6.20 2.12
N ALA A 45 -3.49 -6.28 1.21
CA ALA A 45 -3.75 -6.08 -0.20
C ALA A 45 -3.85 -7.43 -0.89
N SER A 46 -4.80 -7.60 -1.80
CA SER A 46 -4.83 -8.77 -2.69
C SER A 46 -3.72 -8.62 -3.73
N CYS A 47 -2.86 -9.64 -3.87
CA CYS A 47 -1.81 -9.61 -4.87
C CYS A 47 -2.39 -9.81 -6.28
N ALA A 48 -1.90 -9.06 -7.27
CA ALA A 48 -2.34 -9.21 -8.67
C ALA A 48 -1.85 -10.51 -9.34
N CYS A 49 -1.03 -11.31 -8.65
CA CYS A 49 -0.40 -12.51 -9.20
C CYS A 49 -1.21 -13.77 -8.91
N HIS A 50 -1.71 -13.91 -7.68
CA HIS A 50 -2.42 -15.09 -7.19
C HIS A 50 -3.78 -14.75 -6.60
N HIS A 51 -4.15 -13.46 -6.55
CA HIS A 51 -5.39 -12.98 -5.96
C HIS A 51 -5.56 -13.32 -4.47
N GLU A 52 -4.44 -13.59 -3.79
CA GLU A 52 -4.38 -13.88 -2.37
C GLU A 52 -4.03 -12.63 -1.55
N LEU A 53 -4.57 -12.54 -0.34
CA LEU A 53 -4.29 -11.44 0.58
C LEU A 53 -2.86 -11.52 1.12
N VAL A 54 -2.07 -10.48 0.87
CA VAL A 54 -0.70 -10.35 1.36
C VAL A 54 -0.56 -9.14 2.29
N SER A 55 0.19 -9.33 3.38
CA SER A 55 0.51 -8.27 4.36
C SER A 55 1.79 -7.51 4.04
N SER A 56 2.58 -7.99 3.07
CA SER A 56 3.81 -7.34 2.59
C SER A 56 4.07 -7.78 1.15
N GLY A 57 4.47 -6.85 0.28
CA GLY A 57 4.69 -7.14 -1.13
C GLY A 57 5.49 -6.05 -1.84
N TRP A 58 5.59 -6.16 -3.15
CA TRP A 58 6.22 -5.17 -4.01
C TRP A 58 5.15 -4.31 -4.66
N VAL A 59 5.29 -2.99 -4.55
CA VAL A 59 4.32 -2.06 -5.13
C VAL A 59 4.88 -1.51 -6.44
N CYS A 60 4.05 -1.54 -7.49
CA CYS A 60 4.37 -0.88 -8.75
C CYS A 60 4.24 0.64 -8.59
N SER A 61 5.29 1.39 -8.92
CA SER A 61 5.27 2.86 -8.88
C SER A 61 4.44 3.51 -9.99
N VAL A 62 4.01 2.74 -11.00
CA VAL A 62 3.23 3.23 -12.14
C VAL A 62 1.74 3.00 -11.92
N CYS A 63 1.34 1.76 -11.60
CA CYS A 63 -0.06 1.37 -11.48
C CYS A 63 -0.50 1.04 -10.04
N LEU A 64 0.37 1.21 -9.04
CA LEU A 64 0.11 0.97 -7.62
C LEU A 64 -0.32 -0.47 -7.28
N SER A 65 -0.23 -1.41 -8.22
CA SER A 65 -0.55 -2.82 -7.99
C SER A 65 0.47 -3.50 -7.06
N VAL A 66 -0.02 -4.40 -6.20
CA VAL A 66 0.78 -5.17 -5.26
C VAL A 66 1.10 -6.56 -5.84
N MET A 67 2.38 -6.92 -5.83
CA MET A 67 2.88 -8.24 -6.22
C MET A 67 3.46 -8.96 -5.00
N CYS A 68 3.14 -10.25 -4.87
CA CYS A 68 3.63 -11.09 -3.77
C CYS A 68 5.14 -11.38 -3.87
N GLN A 69 5.70 -11.35 -5.07
CA GLN A 69 7.12 -11.60 -5.34
C GLN A 69 7.70 -10.48 -6.20
N PHE A 70 9.02 -10.32 -6.13
CA PHE A 70 9.72 -9.39 -7.00
C PHE A 70 9.62 -9.87 -8.45
N MET A 71 9.20 -9.00 -9.36
CA MET A 71 9.17 -9.27 -10.79
C MET A 71 9.75 -8.08 -11.57
N PRO A 72 10.66 -8.30 -12.53
CA PRO A 72 11.27 -7.23 -13.30
C PRO A 72 10.27 -6.52 -14.23
N MET A 73 9.13 -7.15 -14.52
CA MET A 73 8.02 -6.61 -15.28
C MET A 73 6.73 -6.66 -14.47
N CYS A 74 5.94 -5.59 -14.49
CA CYS A 74 4.62 -5.59 -13.85
C CYS A 74 3.61 -6.36 -14.70
N LYS A 75 2.92 -7.36 -14.12
CA LYS A 75 1.86 -8.11 -14.83
C LYS A 75 0.64 -7.26 -15.17
N THR A 76 0.37 -6.19 -14.41
CA THR A 76 -0.81 -5.35 -14.61
C THR A 76 -0.60 -4.31 -15.71
N CYS A 77 0.54 -3.61 -15.71
CA CYS A 77 0.79 -2.50 -16.63
C CYS A 77 1.94 -2.72 -17.63
N GLY A 78 2.64 -3.86 -17.57
CA GLY A 78 3.76 -4.16 -18.46
C GLY A 78 5.04 -3.34 -18.22
N ALA A 79 5.06 -2.46 -17.21
CA ALA A 79 6.22 -1.63 -16.92
C ALA A 79 7.44 -2.48 -16.53
N ILE A 80 8.58 -2.22 -17.19
CA ILE A 80 9.86 -2.86 -16.89
C ILE A 80 10.61 -1.99 -15.90
N PHE A 81 10.94 -2.53 -14.74
CA PHE A 81 11.71 -1.81 -13.72
C PHE A 81 13.20 -2.07 -13.91
N LYS A 82 13.96 -1.01 -14.21
CA LYS A 82 15.42 -1.06 -14.16
C LYS A 82 15.86 -1.12 -12.69
N VAL A 83 16.20 -2.31 -12.21
CA VAL A 83 16.74 -2.51 -10.86
C VAL A 83 18.20 -2.11 -10.81
N ASN A 84 18.45 -0.81 -10.64
CA ASN A 84 19.77 -0.32 -10.28
C ASN A 84 19.95 -0.56 -8.76
N ALA A 85 20.67 -1.62 -8.42
CA ALA A 85 21.06 -2.01 -7.06
C ALA A 85 19.89 -2.19 -6.07
N LEU A 86 19.48 -3.44 -5.85
CA LEU A 86 18.76 -3.82 -4.64
C LEU A 86 19.63 -3.45 -3.42
N PRO A 87 19.19 -2.58 -2.48
CA PRO A 87 19.76 -2.66 -1.15
C PRO A 87 19.31 -4.01 -0.58
N ARG A 88 20.26 -4.95 -0.43
CA ARG A 88 20.02 -6.20 0.30
C ARG A 88 19.37 -5.81 1.63
N LYS A 89 18.14 -6.25 1.87
CA LYS A 89 17.55 -6.18 3.21
C LYS A 89 18.55 -6.82 4.16
N ALA A 90 19.09 -6.04 5.10
CA ALA A 90 19.76 -6.57 6.27
C ALA A 90 18.77 -7.56 6.91
N GLN A 91 19.13 -8.84 6.82
CA GLN A 91 18.40 -9.93 7.44
C GLN A 91 18.35 -9.63 8.93
N LYS A 92 17.20 -9.12 9.41
CA LYS A 92 16.98 -8.87 10.84
C LYS A 92 17.12 -10.24 11.52
N ARG A 93 18.26 -10.48 12.16
CA ARG A 93 18.55 -11.69 12.91
C ARG A 93 17.38 -11.95 13.86
N LYS A 94 16.76 -13.13 13.77
CA LYS A 94 15.87 -13.63 14.82
C LYS A 94 16.69 -13.64 16.11
N ARG A 95 16.37 -12.76 17.07
CA ARG A 95 16.81 -12.94 18.44
C ARG A 95 16.00 -14.10 18.99
N LYS A 96 16.64 -15.26 19.08
CA LYS A 96 16.16 -16.40 19.85
C LYS A 96 16.55 -16.09 21.30
N ASP A 97 15.57 -16.24 22.18
CA ASP A 97 15.63 -16.27 23.65
C ASP A 97 15.91 -14.95 24.39
#